data_AF-A0A2M9HT69-F1
#
_entry.id   AF-A0A2M9HT69-F1
#
_cell.length_a   1.000
_cell.length_b   1.000
_cell.length_c   1.000
_cell.angle_alpha   90.00
_cell.angle_beta   90.00
_cell.angle_gamma   90.00
#
_symmetry.space_group_name_H-M   'P 1'
#
loop_
_entity.id
_entity.type
_entity.pdbx_description
1 polymer ?
#
loop_
_entity_poly.entity_id
_entity_poly.type
_entity_poly.pdbx_seq_one_letter_code
_entity_poly.pdbx_strand_id
1 'polypeptide(L)'
;MAKQIRFVSQPAIVDGQDVAEIAAFDADDNPVDVGGGSKAPDAGSVTPASLSGYDPGTGHSKMVKVKADGSGFDFVDDSTTPPAGSVTNAMLAGGITKDKLAAGVIPAAYTLPAASSAALGGVKKGAAVPNLAADADATAIAATVNSLLVQLRAAGVITA
;
A
#
# COMPACT_ATOMS: atom_id res chain seq x y z
N MET A 1 4.34 3.09 -61.86
CA MET A 1 4.77 1.88 -62.59
C MET A 1 4.16 0.68 -61.89
N ALA A 2 3.28 -0.09 -62.54
CA ALA A 2 2.60 -1.23 -61.92
C ALA A 2 3.51 -2.46 -61.95
N LYS A 3 3.67 -3.17 -60.82
CA LYS A 3 4.35 -4.45 -60.74
C LYS A 3 3.31 -5.57 -60.76
N GLN A 4 3.58 -6.67 -61.47
CA GLN A 4 2.64 -7.79 -61.62
C GLN A 4 3.26 -9.08 -61.08
N ILE A 5 2.45 -9.88 -60.37
CA ILE A 5 2.80 -11.25 -59.97
C ILE A 5 2.29 -12.19 -61.08
N ARG A 6 3.16 -13.06 -61.60
CA ARG A 6 2.80 -14.10 -62.59
C ARG A 6 3.12 -15.48 -62.05
N PHE A 7 2.24 -16.44 -62.31
CA PHE A 7 2.51 -17.85 -62.08
C PHE A 7 3.18 -18.40 -63.34
N VAL A 8 4.45 -18.75 -63.24
CA VAL A 8 5.21 -19.32 -64.37
C VAL A 8 5.09 -20.83 -64.27
N SER A 9 4.31 -21.46 -65.16
CA SER A 9 4.29 -22.93 -65.27
C SER A 9 5.33 -23.39 -66.28
N GLN A 10 6.26 -24.24 -65.87
CA GLN A 10 7.20 -24.85 -66.82
C GLN A 10 6.49 -25.95 -67.63
N PRO A 11 6.76 -26.05 -68.95
CA PRO A 11 6.06 -27.00 -69.83
C PRO A 11 6.40 -28.47 -69.57
N ALA A 12 7.44 -28.78 -68.79
CA ALA A 12 7.79 -30.13 -68.35
C ALA A 12 8.25 -30.12 -66.89
N ILE A 13 7.69 -31.01 -66.07
CA ILE A 13 8.10 -31.21 -64.68
C ILE A 13 9.28 -32.18 -64.67
N VAL A 14 10.44 -31.74 -64.19
CA VAL A 14 11.61 -32.60 -63.94
C VAL A 14 11.74 -32.81 -62.43
N ASP A 15 11.92 -34.05 -61.98
CA ASP A 15 12.07 -34.38 -60.56
C ASP A 15 13.24 -33.56 -59.95
N GLY A 16 12.94 -32.79 -58.91
CA GLY A 16 13.91 -31.96 -58.18
C GLY A 16 14.00 -30.49 -58.61
N GLN A 17 13.19 -30.01 -59.57
CA GLN A 17 13.03 -28.58 -59.84
C GLN A 17 11.72 -28.04 -59.24
N ASP A 18 11.77 -26.83 -58.69
CA ASP A 18 10.61 -26.14 -58.16
C ASP A 18 9.55 -25.94 -59.26
N VAL A 19 8.37 -26.52 -59.02
CA VAL A 19 7.33 -26.69 -60.06
C VAL A 19 6.46 -25.44 -60.25
N ALA A 20 6.63 -24.43 -59.40
CA ALA A 20 5.97 -23.13 -59.49
C ALA A 20 6.81 -22.09 -58.73
N GLU A 21 7.55 -21.27 -59.47
CA GLU A 21 8.27 -20.13 -58.93
C GLU A 21 7.42 -18.87 -59.07
N ILE A 22 7.15 -18.18 -57.95
CA ILE A 22 6.51 -16.86 -57.98
C ILE A 22 7.60 -15.82 -58.21
N ALA A 23 7.69 -15.32 -59.44
CA ALA A 23 8.57 -14.21 -59.79
C ALA A 23 7.76 -12.92 -59.92
N ALA A 24 8.32 -11.81 -59.42
CA ALA A 24 7.83 -10.48 -59.71
C ALA A 24 8.58 -9.91 -60.91
N PHE A 25 7.89 -9.13 -61.72
CA PHE A 25 8.47 -8.49 -62.91
C PHE A 25 8.27 -6.97 -62.87
N ASP A 26 9.17 -6.23 -63.49
CA ASP A 26 8.99 -4.79 -63.73
C ASP A 26 8.11 -4.52 -64.97
N ALA A 27 8.00 -3.25 -65.36
CA ALA A 27 7.17 -2.83 -66.49
C ALA A 27 7.74 -3.28 -67.85
N ASP A 28 9.00 -3.70 -67.89
CA ASP A 28 9.73 -4.11 -69.09
C ASP A 28 9.92 -5.65 -69.14
N ASP A 29 9.13 -6.39 -68.36
CA ASP A 29 9.13 -7.87 -68.24
C ASP A 29 10.45 -8.49 -67.74
N ASN A 30 11.31 -7.70 -67.10
CA ASN A 30 12.51 -8.25 -66.47
C ASN A 30 12.16 -8.80 -65.08
N PRO A 31 12.64 -10.00 -64.70
CA PRO A 31 12.52 -10.49 -63.34
C PRO A 31 13.14 -9.47 -62.38
N VAL A 32 12.36 -9.05 -61.37
CA VAL A 32 12.88 -8.22 -60.29
C VAL A 32 13.16 -9.09 -59.08
N ASP A 33 14.35 -8.93 -58.52
CA ASP A 33 14.62 -9.45 -57.18
C ASP A 33 13.65 -8.77 -56.22
N VAL A 34 12.78 -9.55 -55.58
CA VAL A 34 11.94 -9.09 -54.46
C VAL A 34 12.80 -9.10 -53.20
N GLY A 35 13.97 -8.50 -53.31
CA GLY A 35 14.97 -8.36 -52.26
C GLY A 35 14.37 -7.53 -51.14
N GLY A 36 13.84 -8.22 -50.15
CA GLY A 36 13.26 -7.68 -48.95
C GLY A 36 13.42 -8.70 -47.85
N GLY A 37 14.66 -9.11 -47.58
CA GLY A 37 14.96 -9.76 -46.30
C GLY A 37 14.31 -8.96 -45.19
N SER A 38 13.81 -9.63 -44.14
CA SER A 38 13.04 -9.03 -43.05
C SER A 38 13.62 -7.65 -42.72
N LYS A 39 12.88 -6.59 -43.07
CA LYS A 39 13.34 -5.22 -42.80
C LYS A 39 13.64 -5.16 -41.31
N ALA A 40 14.87 -4.77 -40.95
CA ALA A 40 15.19 -4.52 -39.56
C ALA A 40 14.11 -3.59 -38.99
N PRO A 41 13.51 -3.90 -37.83
CA PRO A 41 12.48 -3.06 -37.25
C PRO A 41 12.98 -1.61 -37.20
N ASP A 42 12.13 -0.67 -37.60
CA ASP A 42 12.50 0.76 -37.59
C ASP A 42 12.91 1.17 -36.18
N ALA A 43 13.80 2.17 -36.07
CA ALA A 43 14.24 2.71 -34.78
C ALA A 43 13.00 3.12 -33.95
N GLY A 44 12.86 2.54 -32.75
CA GLY A 44 11.67 2.70 -31.89
C GLY A 44 10.69 1.51 -31.93
N SER A 45 10.97 0.46 -32.69
CA SER A 45 10.21 -0.80 -32.63
C SER A 45 10.42 -1.52 -31.30
N VAL A 46 9.36 -2.16 -30.79
CA VAL A 46 9.41 -2.91 -29.52
C VAL A 46 10.27 -4.16 -29.70
N THR A 47 11.29 -4.31 -28.86
CA THR A 47 12.11 -5.51 -28.76
C THR A 47 11.83 -6.23 -27.44
N PRO A 48 12.15 -7.54 -27.30
CA PRO A 48 12.07 -8.21 -26.00
C PRO A 48 12.86 -7.48 -24.90
N ALA A 49 13.94 -6.78 -25.25
CA ALA A 49 14.70 -5.93 -24.34
C ALA A 49 13.94 -4.64 -23.95
N SER A 50 13.17 -4.02 -24.85
CA SER A 50 12.31 -2.88 -24.48
C SER A 50 11.10 -3.29 -23.62
N LEU A 51 10.78 -4.59 -23.59
CA LEU A 51 9.80 -5.20 -22.68
C LEU A 51 10.39 -5.58 -21.32
N SER A 52 11.71 -5.45 -21.10
CA SER A 52 12.26 -5.61 -19.76
C SER A 52 11.71 -4.47 -18.92
N GLY A 53 10.63 -4.76 -18.21
CA GLY A 53 9.82 -3.76 -17.55
C GLY A 53 10.52 -3.06 -16.40
N TYR A 54 11.82 -3.21 -16.18
CA TYR A 54 12.61 -2.60 -15.11
C TYR A 54 13.72 -1.72 -15.70
N ASP A 55 13.78 -0.45 -15.29
CA ASP A 55 14.89 0.46 -15.57
C ASP A 55 15.88 0.44 -14.40
N PRO A 56 17.09 -0.14 -14.55
CA PRO A 56 18.08 -0.16 -13.47
C PRO A 56 18.64 1.23 -13.13
N GLY A 57 18.50 2.22 -14.01
CA GLY A 57 18.93 3.60 -13.75
C GLY A 57 18.00 4.34 -12.79
N THR A 58 16.70 4.00 -12.79
CA THR A 58 15.70 4.64 -11.91
C THR A 58 15.17 3.70 -10.82
N GLY A 59 15.40 2.39 -10.93
CA GLY A 59 14.94 1.38 -9.99
C GLY A 59 13.43 1.10 -10.06
N HIS A 60 12.79 1.52 -11.15
CA HIS A 60 11.35 1.47 -11.33
C HIS A 60 10.94 0.64 -12.54
N SER A 61 9.67 0.28 -12.57
CA SER A 61 9.11 -0.41 -13.72
C SER A 61 8.73 0.57 -14.83
N LYS A 62 9.02 0.27 -16.09
CA LYS A 62 8.51 1.03 -17.24
C LYS A 62 7.10 0.57 -17.58
N MET A 63 6.17 1.51 -17.77
CA MET A 63 4.84 1.25 -18.28
C MET A 63 4.71 1.69 -19.74
N VAL A 64 3.89 0.96 -20.49
CA VAL A 64 3.49 1.36 -21.84
C VAL A 64 2.48 2.51 -21.73
N LYS A 65 2.82 3.69 -22.26
CA LYS A 65 1.93 4.84 -22.39
C LYS A 65 1.81 5.23 -23.85
N VAL A 66 0.67 5.80 -24.26
CA VAL A 66 0.54 6.38 -25.61
C VAL A 66 1.45 7.62 -25.70
N LYS A 67 2.16 7.79 -26.81
CA LYS A 67 2.97 8.99 -27.08
C LYS A 67 2.08 10.24 -27.07
N ALA A 68 2.62 11.37 -26.62
CA ALA A 68 1.87 12.62 -26.55
C ALA A 68 1.35 13.11 -27.92
N ASP A 69 2.03 12.73 -29.01
CA ASP A 69 1.66 13.05 -30.39
C ASP A 69 0.68 12.03 -31.02
N GLY A 70 0.29 10.99 -30.28
CA GLY A 70 -0.60 9.92 -30.76
C GLY A 70 0.02 8.97 -31.80
N SER A 71 1.31 9.09 -32.10
CA SER A 71 1.99 8.27 -33.13
C SER A 71 2.20 6.81 -32.72
N GLY A 72 1.82 6.42 -31.51
CA GLY A 72 1.89 5.06 -31.01
C GLY A 72 2.10 4.99 -29.51
N PHE A 73 2.82 3.97 -29.04
CA PHE A 73 3.15 3.75 -27.63
C PHE A 73 4.63 4.01 -27.34
N ASP A 74 4.94 4.38 -26.10
CA ASP A 74 6.28 4.55 -25.56
C ASP A 74 6.39 3.88 -24.17
N PHE A 75 7.58 3.44 -23.80
CA PHE A 75 7.86 2.86 -22.49
C PHE A 75 8.38 3.95 -21.56
N VAL A 76 7.46 4.53 -20.79
CA VAL A 76 7.75 5.63 -19.89
C VAL A 76 7.99 5.07 -18.48
N ASP A 77 8.91 5.68 -17.75
CA ASP A 77 9.05 5.40 -16.33
C ASP A 77 7.72 5.66 -15.58
N ASP A 78 7.35 4.78 -14.66
CA ASP A 78 6.22 4.98 -13.76
C ASP A 78 6.56 5.92 -12.59
N SER A 79 7.81 6.39 -12.52
CA SER A 79 8.28 7.38 -11.57
C SER A 79 7.59 8.73 -11.78
N THR A 80 6.35 8.84 -11.31
CA THR A 80 5.84 10.13 -10.87
C THR A 80 6.38 10.36 -9.47
N THR A 81 7.12 11.45 -9.29
CA THR A 81 7.49 11.94 -7.96
C THR A 81 6.21 11.91 -7.10
N PRO A 82 6.20 11.22 -5.94
CA PRO A 82 4.98 11.12 -5.14
C PRO A 82 4.42 12.52 -4.86
N PRO A 83 3.11 12.77 -5.08
CA PRO A 83 2.50 14.05 -4.76
C PRO A 83 2.85 14.52 -3.35
N ALA A 84 2.93 15.84 -3.15
CA ALA A 84 3.11 16.39 -1.81
C ALA A 84 2.02 15.86 -0.87
N GLY A 85 2.43 15.18 0.22
CA GLY A 85 1.52 14.50 1.14
C GLY A 85 1.42 12.98 0.95
N SER A 86 2.04 12.41 -0.08
CA SER A 86 2.18 10.95 -0.19
C SER A 86 3.08 10.38 0.90
N VAL A 87 2.76 9.16 1.32
CA VAL A 87 3.53 8.41 2.31
C VAL A 87 4.52 7.51 1.57
N THR A 88 5.82 7.73 1.78
CA THR A 88 6.89 6.94 1.15
C THR A 88 7.40 5.84 2.09
N ASN A 89 8.07 4.83 1.52
CA ASN A 89 8.72 3.79 2.32
C ASN A 89 9.75 4.36 3.29
N ALA A 90 10.45 5.44 2.93
CA ALA A 90 11.38 6.13 3.84
C ALA A 90 10.66 6.79 5.03
N MET A 91 9.44 7.31 4.81
CA MET A 91 8.60 7.86 5.88
C MET A 91 8.08 6.76 6.83
N LEU A 92 7.89 5.54 6.30
CA LEU A 92 7.52 4.36 7.10
C LEU A 92 8.71 3.71 7.81
N ALA A 93 9.87 3.66 7.15
CA ALA A 93 11.04 2.88 7.57
C ALA A 93 11.69 3.36 8.88
N GLY A 94 11.27 4.51 9.43
CA GLY A 94 11.66 4.95 10.77
C GLY A 94 10.71 5.93 11.46
N GLY A 95 9.54 6.24 10.86
CA GLY A 95 8.75 7.41 11.25
C GLY A 95 7.54 7.12 12.13
N ILE A 96 6.91 5.95 12.01
CA ILE A 96 5.68 5.63 12.74
C ILE A 96 5.99 4.61 13.84
N THR A 97 6.65 5.09 14.89
CA THR A 97 6.73 4.34 16.15
C THR A 97 5.39 4.43 16.88
N LYS A 98 5.16 3.53 17.83
CA LYS A 98 4.02 3.64 18.76
C LYS A 98 3.96 5.04 19.39
N ASP A 99 5.11 5.64 19.68
CA ASP A 99 5.23 6.98 20.26
C ASP A 99 4.84 8.09 19.28
N LYS A 100 5.17 7.96 17.99
CA LYS A 100 4.75 8.91 16.94
C LYS A 100 3.25 8.82 16.64
N LEU A 101 2.65 7.65 16.84
CA LEU A 101 1.19 7.46 16.74
C LEU A 101 0.46 7.91 18.02
N ALA A 102 1.12 7.81 19.18
CA ALA A 102 0.59 8.21 20.48
C ALA A 102 0.74 9.72 20.76
N ALA A 103 1.76 10.38 20.20
CA ALA A 103 2.03 11.79 20.38
C ALA A 103 0.88 12.65 19.84
N GLY A 104 -0.01 13.08 20.74
CA GLY A 104 -1.09 14.03 20.46
C GLY A 104 -2.47 13.43 20.25
N VAL A 105 -2.60 12.11 20.11
CA VAL A 105 -3.90 11.43 19.86
C VAL A 105 -4.32 10.53 21.01
N ILE A 106 -3.37 10.00 21.78
CA ILE A 106 -3.66 9.14 22.94
C ILE A 106 -3.42 9.96 24.22
N PRO A 107 -4.48 10.33 24.97
CA PRO A 107 -4.34 10.98 26.26
C PRO A 107 -3.51 10.12 27.22
N ALA A 108 -2.82 10.76 28.16
CA ALA A 108 -2.14 10.05 29.23
C ALA A 108 -3.16 9.14 29.98
N ALA A 109 -2.70 7.97 30.42
CA ALA A 109 -3.56 7.05 31.16
C ALA A 109 -4.08 7.72 32.43
N TYR A 110 -5.40 7.73 32.62
CA TYR A 110 -6.01 8.32 33.79
C TYR A 110 -5.70 7.50 35.04
N THR A 111 -5.22 8.17 36.09
CA THR A 111 -5.06 7.59 37.42
C THR A 111 -6.05 8.26 38.36
N LEU A 112 -6.92 7.46 38.99
CA LEU A 112 -7.93 7.97 39.93
C LEU A 112 -7.24 8.50 41.20
N PRO A 113 -7.31 9.81 41.51
CA PRO A 113 -6.72 10.36 42.74
C PRO A 113 -7.54 9.95 43.97
N ALA A 114 -6.93 9.99 45.14
CA ALA A 114 -7.65 9.88 46.40
C ALA A 114 -8.56 11.11 46.61
N ALA A 115 -9.73 10.90 47.20
CA ALA A 115 -10.62 12.00 47.56
C ALA A 115 -9.95 12.97 48.54
N SER A 116 -10.22 14.27 48.40
CA SER A 116 -9.75 15.31 49.31
C SER A 116 -10.82 16.37 49.50
N SER A 117 -10.63 17.28 50.47
CA SER A 117 -11.54 18.41 50.67
C SER A 117 -11.56 19.42 49.50
N ALA A 118 -10.56 19.37 48.62
CA ALA A 118 -10.39 20.31 47.51
C ALA A 118 -10.69 19.70 46.13
N ALA A 119 -10.77 18.37 46.02
CA ALA A 119 -10.93 17.68 44.75
C ALA A 119 -11.66 16.34 44.89
N LEU A 120 -12.47 16.02 43.87
CA LEU A 120 -13.12 14.72 43.73
C LEU A 120 -12.08 13.63 43.51
N GLY A 121 -12.29 12.48 44.13
CA GLY A 121 -11.42 11.32 44.02
C GLY A 121 -12.07 10.06 44.57
N GLY A 122 -11.36 8.94 44.51
CA GLY A 122 -11.82 7.65 45.00
C GLY A 122 -11.65 7.49 46.51
N VAL A 123 -12.56 6.72 47.12
CA VAL A 123 -12.44 6.18 48.48
C VAL A 123 -12.44 4.65 48.42
N LYS A 124 -11.88 4.02 49.44
CA LYS A 124 -11.95 2.56 49.56
C LYS A 124 -13.28 2.16 50.22
N LYS A 125 -13.70 0.92 50.00
CA LYS A 125 -14.82 0.34 50.77
C LYS A 125 -14.39 0.18 52.24
N GLY A 126 -15.22 0.64 53.16
CA GLY A 126 -15.05 0.38 54.60
C GLY A 126 -15.21 -1.11 54.95
N ALA A 127 -14.72 -1.50 56.12
CA ALA A 127 -15.00 -2.82 56.66
C ALA A 127 -16.50 -2.95 57.04
N ALA A 128 -16.92 -4.14 57.43
CA ALA A 128 -18.29 -4.32 57.93
C ALA A 128 -18.40 -3.72 59.35
N VAL A 129 -19.45 -2.95 59.58
CA VAL A 129 -19.89 -2.55 60.93
C VAL A 129 -21.17 -3.34 61.23
N PRO A 130 -21.20 -4.15 62.30
CA PRO A 130 -22.42 -4.86 62.70
C PRO A 130 -23.55 -3.89 63.05
N ASN A 131 -24.80 -4.33 62.84
CA ASN A 131 -25.97 -3.59 63.30
C ASN A 131 -25.99 -3.54 64.83
N LEU A 132 -26.50 -2.43 65.39
CA LEU A 132 -26.81 -2.37 66.81
C LEU A 132 -27.99 -3.30 67.13
N ALA A 133 -27.95 -3.90 68.32
CA ALA A 133 -29.10 -4.58 68.90
C ALA A 133 -30.23 -3.58 69.21
N ALA A 134 -31.48 -4.05 69.19
CA ALA A 134 -32.65 -3.18 69.42
C ALA A 134 -32.70 -2.59 70.85
N ASP A 135 -32.10 -3.29 71.80
CA ASP A 135 -31.99 -2.98 73.22
C ASP A 135 -30.56 -2.61 73.64
N ALA A 136 -29.73 -2.19 72.68
CA ALA A 136 -28.35 -1.79 72.96
C ALA A 136 -28.27 -0.69 74.02
N ASP A 137 -27.43 -0.89 75.03
CA ASP A 137 -27.15 0.11 76.04
C ASP A 137 -26.24 1.23 75.52
N ALA A 138 -26.07 2.29 76.32
CA ALA A 138 -25.24 3.43 75.96
C ALA A 138 -23.76 3.05 75.68
N THR A 139 -23.25 2.01 76.35
CA THR A 139 -21.87 1.54 76.16
C THR A 139 -21.70 0.88 74.80
N ALA A 140 -22.62 0.00 74.42
CA ALA A 140 -22.64 -0.67 73.12
C ALA A 140 -22.82 0.33 71.96
N ILE A 141 -23.67 1.35 72.16
CA ILE A 141 -23.85 2.46 71.21
C ILE A 141 -22.53 3.20 71.00
N ALA A 142 -21.89 3.65 72.09
CA ALA A 142 -20.64 4.41 72.01
C ALA A 142 -19.52 3.60 71.34
N ALA A 143 -19.41 2.30 71.66
CA ALA A 143 -18.45 1.40 71.02
C ALA A 143 -18.68 1.29 69.51
N THR A 144 -19.94 1.17 69.07
CA THR A 144 -20.27 1.02 67.65
C THR A 144 -20.04 2.30 66.86
N VAL A 145 -20.39 3.46 67.43
CA VAL A 145 -20.12 4.78 66.82
C VAL A 145 -18.61 5.01 66.67
N ASN A 146 -17.82 4.70 67.69
CA ASN A 146 -16.36 4.81 67.61
C ASN A 146 -15.79 3.88 66.54
N SER A 147 -16.29 2.64 66.44
CA SER A 147 -15.90 1.70 65.38
C SER A 147 -16.23 2.24 63.99
N LEU A 148 -17.43 2.78 63.79
CA LEU A 148 -17.83 3.40 62.52
C LEU A 148 -16.90 4.56 62.13
N LEU A 149 -16.62 5.47 63.06
CA LEU A 149 -15.72 6.61 62.81
C LEU A 149 -14.30 6.15 62.46
N VAL A 150 -13.79 5.12 63.14
CA VAL A 150 -12.49 4.51 62.82
C VAL A 150 -12.50 3.92 61.41
N GLN A 151 -13.56 3.18 61.04
CA GLN A 151 -13.67 2.57 59.72
C GLN A 151 -13.78 3.61 58.59
N LEU A 152 -14.54 4.69 58.80
CA LEU A 152 -14.66 5.77 57.82
C LEU A 152 -13.33 6.52 57.62
N ARG A 153 -12.56 6.75 58.69
CA ARG A 153 -11.20 7.31 58.59
C ARG A 153 -10.25 6.37 57.84
N ALA A 154 -10.28 5.08 58.18
CA ALA A 154 -9.44 4.07 57.52
C ALA A 154 -9.76 3.91 56.02
N ALA A 155 -11.03 4.08 55.63
CA ALA A 155 -11.47 4.04 54.23
C ALA A 155 -11.15 5.32 53.44
N GLY A 156 -10.69 6.39 54.12
CA GLY A 156 -10.42 7.70 53.52
C GLY A 156 -11.68 8.51 53.22
N VAL A 157 -12.81 8.20 53.87
CA VAL A 157 -14.09 8.91 53.68
C VAL A 157 -14.11 10.22 54.47
N ILE A 158 -13.54 10.21 55.67
CA ILE A 158 -13.39 11.38 56.55
C ILE A 158 -11.94 11.49 57.02
N THR A 159 -11.51 12.70 57.35
CA THR A 159 -10.20 12.95 57.97
C THR A 159 -10.20 12.56 59.45
N ALA A 160 -9.01 12.29 59.99
CA ALA A 160 -8.81 11.99 61.40
C ALA A 160 -9.30 13.13 62.30
#